data_AF-A0A1I1EMD2-F1
#
_entry.id   AF-A0A1I1EMD2-F1
#
_cell.length_a   1.000
_cell.length_b   1.000
_cell.length_c   1.000
_cell.angle_alpha   90.00
_cell.angle_beta   90.00
_cell.angle_gamma   90.00
#
_symmetry.space_group_name_H-M   'P 1'
#
loop_
_entity.id
_entity.type
_entity.pdbx_description
1 polymer ?
#
loop_
_entity_poly.entity_id
_entity_poly.type
_entity_poly.pdbx_seq_one_letter_code
_entity_poly.pdbx_strand_id
1 'polypeptide(L)'
;MSENKKMKYLLLRVMLAALITVGTLGGCGKKQQIPAKEYVNVPAASMESSSASSTTETEPVTSIEASSAVNIDEPEAESSTDSSENSSEAEKSVPSDEASTDFTTVFNEEEYTVSEDKSYVEEPTIDEYGTYTTKDDVALYIHIYGKLPSNFITKKEAKKLGWSGGSLEEYAPGKSIGGDYFGNYEGLLPKKKGREYHECDIDTRGKKKRGAKRIIYSNDELIYYTPDHYESFELLYGEP
;
A
#
# COMPACT_ATOMS: atom_id res chain seq x y z
N MET A 1 -10.89 11.05 -14.62
CA MET A 1 -11.24 9.96 -15.56
C MET A 1 -12.44 10.41 -16.39
N SER A 2 -12.38 10.47 -17.73
CA SER A 2 -13.55 10.89 -18.53
C SER A 2 -14.67 9.84 -18.43
N GLU A 3 -15.93 10.26 -18.49
CA GLU A 3 -17.12 9.37 -18.33
C GLU A 3 -17.10 8.20 -19.32
N ASN A 4 -16.56 8.41 -20.51
CA ASN A 4 -16.42 7.38 -21.53
C ASN A 4 -15.49 6.24 -21.09
N LYS A 5 -14.43 6.52 -20.32
CA LYS A 5 -13.56 5.48 -19.76
C LYS A 5 -14.30 4.66 -18.71
N LYS A 6 -15.05 5.31 -17.81
CA LYS A 6 -15.82 4.63 -16.74
C LYS A 6 -16.86 3.64 -17.31
N MET A 7 -17.65 4.06 -18.30
CA MET A 7 -18.66 3.20 -18.94
C MET A 7 -18.05 1.99 -19.66
N LYS A 8 -16.91 2.18 -20.32
CA LYS A 8 -16.22 1.08 -21.02
C LYS A 8 -15.56 0.08 -20.07
N TYR A 9 -14.99 0.54 -18.94
CA TYR A 9 -14.44 -0.36 -17.92
C TYR A 9 -15.53 -1.14 -17.18
N LEU A 10 -16.68 -0.52 -16.93
CA LEU A 10 -17.86 -1.22 -16.43
C LEU A 10 -18.29 -2.33 -17.42
N LEU A 11 -18.31 -2.02 -18.72
CA LEU A 11 -18.63 -3.01 -19.75
C LEU A 11 -17.59 -4.14 -19.82
N LEU A 12 -16.28 -3.82 -19.73
CA LEU A 12 -15.20 -4.81 -19.72
C LEU A 12 -15.29 -5.76 -18.51
N ARG A 13 -15.62 -5.23 -17.32
CA ARG A 13 -15.86 -6.02 -16.11
C ARG A 13 -17.06 -6.95 -16.26
N VAL A 14 -18.18 -6.46 -16.81
CA VAL A 14 -19.37 -7.30 -17.08
C VAL A 14 -19.03 -8.41 -18.07
N MET A 15 -18.24 -8.12 -19.11
CA MET A 15 -17.82 -9.11 -20.10
C MET A 15 -16.88 -10.17 -19.52
N LEU A 16 -15.90 -9.77 -18.69
CA LEU A 16 -14.98 -10.71 -18.03
C LEU A 16 -15.73 -11.61 -17.03
N ALA A 17 -16.66 -11.05 -16.26
CA ALA A 17 -17.50 -11.82 -15.34
C ALA A 17 -18.42 -12.82 -16.09
N ALA A 18 -18.98 -12.43 -17.24
CA ALA A 18 -19.83 -13.30 -18.04
C ALA A 18 -19.07 -14.52 -18.62
N LEU A 19 -17.80 -14.35 -19.03
CA LEU A 19 -16.97 -15.44 -19.58
C LEU A 19 -16.67 -16.56 -18.55
N ILE A 20 -16.65 -16.25 -17.26
CA ILE A 20 -16.39 -17.24 -16.20
C ILE A 20 -17.63 -18.12 -15.92
N THR A 21 -18.83 -17.68 -16.30
CA THR A 21 -20.08 -18.42 -15.99
C THR A 21 -20.45 -19.51 -17.00
N VAL A 22 -19.78 -19.62 -18.14
CA VAL A 22 -20.03 -20.66 -19.16
C VAL A 22 -19.05 -21.83 -18.97
N GLY A 23 -19.23 -22.61 -17.90
CA GLY A 23 -18.26 -23.66 -17.58
C GLY A 23 -18.67 -24.68 -16.53
N THR A 24 -19.89 -25.21 -16.56
CA THR A 24 -20.23 -26.43 -15.79
C THR A 24 -21.15 -27.37 -16.56
N LEU A 25 -20.57 -28.21 -17.44
CA LEU A 25 -21.14 -29.50 -17.79
C LEU A 25 -20.00 -30.53 -17.95
N GLY A 26 -19.96 -31.50 -17.03
CA GLY A 26 -19.40 -32.83 -17.27
C GLY A 26 -17.94 -33.04 -16.87
N GLY A 27 -17.71 -33.88 -15.86
CA GLY A 27 -16.36 -34.34 -15.53
C GLY A 27 -16.30 -35.31 -14.36
N CYS A 28 -16.81 -36.53 -14.56
CA CYS A 28 -16.72 -37.67 -13.65
C CYS A 28 -15.25 -38.01 -13.32
N GLY A 29 -15.00 -38.44 -12.08
CA GLY A 29 -13.69 -38.47 -11.46
C GLY A 29 -12.67 -39.47 -12.01
N LYS A 30 -11.41 -39.18 -11.69
CA LYS A 30 -10.32 -40.15 -11.49
C LYS A 30 -9.37 -39.56 -10.45
N LYS A 31 -9.32 -40.17 -9.27
CA LYS A 31 -8.25 -39.96 -8.29
C LYS A 31 -6.96 -40.48 -8.94
N GLN A 32 -6.04 -39.57 -9.29
CA GLN A 32 -4.65 -39.95 -9.52
C GLN A 32 -3.91 -39.80 -8.20
N GLN A 33 -3.55 -40.96 -7.65
CA GLN A 33 -2.66 -41.12 -6.51
C GLN A 33 -1.26 -40.71 -6.97
N ILE A 34 -0.75 -39.63 -6.39
CA ILE A 34 0.62 -39.19 -6.56
C ILE A 34 1.48 -40.14 -5.70
N PRO A 35 2.48 -40.86 -6.26
CA PRO A 35 3.37 -41.68 -5.46
C PRO A 35 4.25 -40.78 -4.58
N ALA A 36 4.34 -41.12 -3.30
CA ALA A 36 5.20 -40.46 -2.33
C ALA A 36 6.64 -40.49 -2.83
N LYS A 37 7.25 -39.30 -2.98
CA LYS A 37 8.69 -39.21 -3.23
C LYS A 37 9.43 -39.61 -1.96
N GLU A 38 10.17 -40.70 -2.11
CA GLU A 38 11.14 -41.25 -1.18
C GLU A 38 12.20 -40.18 -0.85
N TYR A 39 12.17 -39.69 0.39
CA TYR A 39 13.23 -38.84 0.93
C TYR A 39 14.43 -39.73 1.24
N VAL A 40 15.43 -39.70 0.38
CA VAL A 40 16.76 -40.26 0.65
C VAL A 40 17.39 -39.48 1.81
N ASN A 41 17.56 -40.20 2.91
CA ASN A 41 18.21 -39.81 4.14
C ASN A 41 19.71 -39.60 3.89
N VAL A 42 20.20 -38.36 4.00
CA VAL A 42 21.63 -38.06 4.02
C VAL A 42 22.12 -38.14 5.48
N PRO A 43 23.11 -38.99 5.79
CA PRO A 43 23.59 -39.14 7.16
C PRO A 43 24.39 -37.92 7.59
N ALA A 44 24.14 -37.49 8.84
CA ALA A 44 24.95 -36.53 9.56
C ALA A 44 26.39 -37.05 9.70
N ALA A 45 27.33 -36.38 9.03
CA ALA A 45 28.75 -36.62 9.24
C ALA A 45 29.21 -35.82 10.48
N SER A 46 29.34 -36.54 11.58
CA SER A 46 30.23 -36.24 12.69
C SER A 46 31.69 -36.45 12.26
N MET A 47 32.55 -35.45 12.38
CA MET A 47 34.00 -35.67 12.50
C MET A 47 34.62 -34.68 13.48
N GLU A 48 35.44 -35.25 14.34
CA GLU A 48 36.09 -34.70 15.52
C GLU A 48 37.35 -33.87 15.21
N SER A 49 37.58 -32.87 16.06
CA SER A 49 38.80 -32.49 16.80
C SER A 49 40.22 -32.89 16.31
N SER A 50 41.10 -31.86 16.25
CA SER A 50 42.47 -31.85 16.83
C SER A 50 43.05 -30.42 16.74
N SER A 51 43.08 -29.64 17.82
CA SER A 51 44.19 -29.43 18.80
C SER A 51 45.46 -28.75 18.27
N ALA A 52 45.73 -27.52 18.74
CA ALA A 52 47.05 -27.11 19.20
C ALA A 52 46.94 -25.95 20.21
N SER A 53 47.67 -26.12 21.30
CA SER A 53 47.67 -25.40 22.57
C SER A 53 48.59 -24.16 22.55
N SER A 54 48.25 -23.12 23.32
CA SER A 54 49.26 -22.41 24.12
C SER A 54 48.60 -21.67 25.29
N THR A 55 49.14 -21.98 26.45
CA THR A 55 48.83 -21.58 27.83
C THR A 55 49.06 -20.10 28.13
N THR A 56 48.28 -19.55 29.08
CA THR A 56 48.81 -19.01 30.36
C THR A 56 47.70 -18.84 31.39
N GLU A 57 47.95 -19.42 32.57
CA GLU A 57 47.20 -19.31 33.83
C GLU A 57 47.23 -17.88 34.39
N THR A 58 46.15 -17.44 35.05
CA THR A 58 46.11 -17.28 36.52
C THR A 58 44.70 -16.85 36.99
N GLU A 59 44.22 -17.58 37.98
CA GLU A 59 42.97 -17.50 38.78
C GLU A 59 43.06 -16.40 39.89
N PRO A 60 42.14 -16.31 40.88
CA PRO A 60 40.70 -16.01 40.81
C PRO A 60 40.26 -14.99 41.89
N VAL A 61 39.03 -14.46 41.85
CA VAL A 61 38.29 -14.07 43.08
C VAL A 61 36.77 -14.03 42.88
N THR A 62 36.12 -15.02 43.50
CA THR A 62 34.96 -14.94 44.43
C THR A 62 33.72 -14.09 44.10
N SER A 63 32.63 -14.83 43.86
CA SER A 63 31.26 -14.74 44.43
C SER A 63 30.84 -13.49 45.21
N ILE A 64 29.70 -12.89 44.82
CA ILE A 64 28.66 -12.46 45.77
C ILE A 64 27.28 -12.54 45.09
N GLU A 65 26.35 -13.22 45.75
CA GLU A 65 24.91 -13.21 45.50
C GLU A 65 24.23 -11.96 46.09
N ALA A 66 22.92 -11.86 45.82
CA ALA A 66 21.87 -11.30 46.67
C ALA A 66 21.24 -9.96 46.23
N SER A 67 19.99 -10.10 45.76
CA SER A 67 18.77 -9.40 46.18
C SER A 67 18.84 -7.91 46.52
N SER A 68 17.89 -7.14 46.00
CA SER A 68 16.76 -6.66 46.80
C SER A 68 15.74 -5.88 45.95
N ALA A 69 14.48 -6.23 46.14
CA ALA A 69 13.32 -5.44 45.80
C ALA A 69 13.12 -4.34 46.84
N VAL A 70 12.68 -3.15 46.42
CA VAL A 70 12.02 -2.17 47.30
C VAL A 70 10.92 -1.46 46.49
N ASN A 71 9.67 -1.77 46.84
CA ASN A 71 8.52 -0.88 46.66
C ASN A 71 8.57 0.20 47.76
N ILE A 72 8.17 1.43 47.45
CA ILE A 72 7.66 2.52 48.35
C ILE A 72 7.02 3.52 47.36
N ASP A 73 5.70 3.52 47.21
CA ASP A 73 4.67 4.20 48.02
C ASP A 73 4.35 5.64 47.54
N GLU A 74 3.07 5.80 47.22
CA GLU A 74 2.26 7.01 47.09
C GLU A 74 2.38 7.88 48.36
N PRO A 75 2.16 9.21 48.30
CA PRO A 75 0.80 9.70 48.56
C PRO A 75 0.38 11.03 47.88
N GLU A 76 -0.92 11.07 47.58
CA GLU A 76 -1.97 12.10 47.80
C GLU A 76 -1.72 13.63 47.67
N ALA A 77 -2.71 14.26 47.00
CA ALA A 77 -3.48 15.46 47.38
C ALA A 77 -2.74 16.82 47.50
N GLU A 78 -3.27 18.00 47.17
CA GLU A 78 -4.56 18.56 46.74
C GLU A 78 -4.30 20.08 46.49
N SER A 79 -5.33 20.84 46.10
CA SER A 79 -5.43 22.31 46.14
C SER A 79 -4.85 23.13 44.97
N SER A 80 -5.45 24.23 44.47
CA SER A 80 -6.82 24.76 44.36
C SER A 80 -6.72 26.13 43.65
N THR A 81 -7.75 26.53 42.90
CA THR A 81 -8.18 27.94 42.59
C THR A 81 -7.23 28.80 41.72
N ASP A 82 -7.62 29.81 40.92
CA ASP A 82 -8.87 30.55 40.71
C ASP A 82 -8.81 31.28 39.34
N SER A 83 -9.98 31.43 38.71
CA SER A 83 -10.51 32.50 37.86
C SER A 83 -9.62 33.47 37.06
N SER A 84 -10.02 33.71 35.82
CA SER A 84 -10.54 35.05 35.45
C SER A 84 -11.35 35.02 34.16
N GLU A 85 -12.56 35.55 34.28
CA GLU A 85 -13.50 35.91 33.24
C GLU A 85 -12.98 37.13 32.46
N ASN A 86 -13.31 37.21 31.16
CA ASN A 86 -13.57 38.51 30.57
C ASN A 86 -14.65 38.41 29.48
N SER A 87 -15.76 39.06 29.79
CA SER A 87 -16.91 39.38 28.95
C SER A 87 -16.62 40.48 27.93
N SER A 88 -17.23 40.41 26.75
CA SER A 88 -18.04 41.52 26.21
C SER A 88 -18.70 41.16 24.88
N GLU A 89 -20.03 41.33 24.88
CA GLU A 89 -20.93 41.44 23.74
C GLU A 89 -20.63 42.65 22.84
N ALA A 90 -20.99 42.58 21.56
CA ALA A 90 -22.20 43.23 21.04
C ALA A 90 -22.16 43.44 19.51
N GLU A 91 -23.19 42.89 18.86
CA GLU A 91 -24.09 43.55 17.89
C GLU A 91 -23.64 43.93 16.45
N LYS A 92 -24.59 43.65 15.54
CA LYS A 92 -25.02 44.39 14.33
C LYS A 92 -24.56 43.99 12.91
N SER A 93 -25.43 43.20 12.27
CA SER A 93 -26.33 43.58 11.14
C SER A 93 -25.79 43.99 9.74
N VAL A 94 -26.01 43.10 8.74
CA VAL A 94 -26.59 43.22 7.35
C VAL A 94 -26.23 44.39 6.39
N PRO A 95 -26.56 44.34 5.06
CA PRO A 95 -26.35 43.33 3.98
C PRO A 95 -25.89 43.98 2.63
N SER A 96 -25.91 43.19 1.55
CA SER A 96 -26.31 43.57 0.16
C SER A 96 -25.31 44.11 -0.89
N ASP A 97 -25.34 43.38 -2.02
CA ASP A 97 -25.42 43.78 -3.43
C ASP A 97 -24.17 44.15 -4.28
N GLU A 98 -23.87 43.23 -5.21
CA GLU A 98 -23.79 43.40 -6.68
C GLU A 98 -23.22 44.71 -7.28
N ALA A 99 -22.14 44.60 -8.08
CA ALA A 99 -22.12 45.00 -9.50
C ALA A 99 -20.70 45.00 -10.12
N SER A 100 -20.54 44.19 -11.17
CA SER A 100 -19.99 44.47 -12.52
C SER A 100 -18.75 45.35 -12.72
N THR A 101 -17.83 44.86 -13.57
CA THR A 101 -16.96 45.53 -14.59
C THR A 101 -15.68 44.69 -14.74
N ASP A 102 -15.05 44.45 -15.89
CA ASP A 102 -15.24 44.86 -17.28
C ASP A 102 -14.44 43.84 -18.15
N PHE A 103 -14.99 43.52 -19.31
CA PHE A 103 -14.48 42.56 -20.29
C PHE A 103 -13.76 43.35 -21.38
N THR A 104 -12.45 43.14 -21.54
CA THR A 104 -11.74 43.55 -22.76
C THR A 104 -10.72 42.47 -23.10
N THR A 105 -11.15 41.50 -23.90
CA THR A 105 -10.24 40.57 -24.57
C THR A 105 -10.07 41.04 -26.00
N VAL A 106 -8.87 41.53 -26.29
CA VAL A 106 -8.40 41.89 -27.63
C VAL A 106 -8.29 40.61 -28.45
N PHE A 107 -9.10 40.52 -29.51
CA PHE A 107 -8.99 39.48 -30.52
C PHE A 107 -7.78 39.80 -31.41
N ASN A 108 -6.79 38.91 -31.40
CA ASN A 108 -5.74 38.88 -32.40
C ASN A 108 -6.07 37.75 -33.38
N GLU A 109 -6.46 38.12 -34.59
CA GLU A 109 -6.64 37.23 -35.73
C GLU A 109 -5.26 36.87 -36.28
N GLU A 110 -4.68 35.76 -35.81
CA GLU A 110 -3.61 35.08 -36.54
C GLU A 110 -4.05 33.66 -36.86
N GLU A 111 -4.49 33.53 -38.12
CA GLU A 111 -4.34 32.40 -39.03
C GLU A 111 -3.75 31.11 -38.41
N TYR A 112 -4.60 30.34 -37.74
CA TYR A 112 -4.25 28.98 -37.30
C TYR A 112 -4.54 27.99 -38.43
N THR A 113 -3.47 27.57 -39.09
CA THR A 113 -3.49 26.40 -39.98
C THR A 113 -3.76 25.16 -39.13
N VAL A 114 -5.00 24.65 -39.19
CA VAL A 114 -5.42 23.41 -38.53
C VAL A 114 -4.74 22.24 -39.23
N SER A 115 -3.61 21.78 -38.68
CA SER A 115 -3.11 20.44 -38.94
C SER A 115 -3.96 19.46 -38.13
N GLU A 116 -4.82 18.71 -38.81
CA GLU A 116 -5.56 17.57 -38.26
C GLU A 116 -4.58 16.44 -37.85
N ASP A 117 -3.95 16.57 -36.70
CA ASP A 117 -3.29 15.44 -36.04
C ASP A 117 -4.35 14.60 -35.32
N LYS A 118 -4.88 13.59 -36.02
CA LYS A 118 -5.63 12.49 -35.40
C LYS A 118 -4.66 11.67 -34.55
N SER A 119 -4.31 12.18 -33.37
CA SER A 119 -3.70 11.40 -32.31
C SER A 119 -4.70 10.33 -31.86
N TYR A 120 -4.58 9.14 -32.44
CA TYR A 120 -5.34 7.97 -32.02
C TYR A 120 -4.90 7.66 -30.59
N VAL A 121 -5.73 8.02 -29.62
CA VAL A 121 -5.52 7.68 -28.21
C VAL A 121 -5.71 6.16 -28.12
N GLU A 122 -4.61 5.42 -28.19
CA GLU A 122 -4.59 3.98 -27.90
C GLU A 122 -5.20 3.80 -26.50
N GLU A 123 -6.39 3.18 -26.43
CA GLU A 123 -7.06 2.91 -25.16
C GLU A 123 -6.16 1.96 -24.35
N PRO A 124 -5.85 2.26 -23.08
CA PRO A 124 -4.93 1.43 -22.31
C PRO A 124 -5.54 0.04 -22.07
N THR A 125 -4.97 -0.98 -22.69
CA THR A 125 -5.31 -2.39 -22.45
C THR A 125 -4.33 -2.97 -21.44
N ILE A 126 -4.81 -3.36 -20.26
CA ILE A 126 -4.02 -4.05 -19.23
C ILE A 126 -4.22 -5.57 -19.34
N ASP A 127 -3.12 -6.31 -19.49
CA ASP A 127 -3.06 -7.77 -19.49
C ASP A 127 -3.00 -8.32 -18.05
N GLU A 128 -3.78 -9.36 -17.74
CA GLU A 128 -3.82 -9.97 -16.41
C GLU A 128 -2.46 -10.55 -15.99
N TYR A 129 -1.66 -11.03 -16.95
CA TYR A 129 -0.34 -11.61 -16.71
C TYR A 129 0.81 -10.59 -16.85
N GLY A 130 0.47 -9.33 -17.10
CA GLY A 130 1.41 -8.24 -17.20
C GLY A 130 2.08 -7.88 -15.88
N THR A 131 3.17 -7.11 -15.97
CA THR A 131 3.95 -6.64 -14.82
C THR A 131 3.91 -5.12 -14.77
N TYR A 132 3.23 -4.58 -13.76
CA TYR A 132 2.92 -3.14 -13.68
C TYR A 132 3.52 -2.53 -12.41
N THR A 133 3.97 -1.28 -12.52
CA THR A 133 4.62 -0.56 -11.41
C THR A 133 4.23 0.91 -11.29
N THR A 134 3.61 1.48 -12.33
CA THR A 134 3.24 2.90 -12.36
C THR A 134 1.91 3.11 -11.63
N LYS A 135 1.64 4.36 -11.22
CA LYS A 135 0.38 4.74 -10.57
C LYS A 135 -0.83 4.27 -11.37
N ASP A 136 -0.90 4.66 -12.64
CA ASP A 136 -2.11 4.49 -13.44
C ASP A 136 -2.33 3.02 -13.81
N ASP A 137 -1.26 2.28 -14.17
CA ASP A 137 -1.37 0.87 -14.57
C ASP A 137 -1.74 -0.03 -13.39
N VAL A 138 -1.14 0.19 -12.22
CA VAL A 138 -1.43 -0.62 -11.03
C VAL A 138 -2.83 -0.32 -10.52
N ALA A 139 -3.23 0.96 -10.48
CA ALA A 139 -4.59 1.34 -10.09
C ALA A 139 -5.63 0.73 -11.05
N LEU A 140 -5.35 0.79 -12.36
CA LEU A 140 -6.22 0.21 -13.37
C LEU A 140 -6.29 -1.31 -13.25
N TYR A 141 -5.16 -1.99 -13.01
CA TYR A 141 -5.12 -3.43 -12.81
C TYR A 141 -5.95 -3.85 -11.59
N ILE A 142 -5.77 -3.19 -10.44
CA ILE A 142 -6.55 -3.48 -9.22
C ILE A 142 -8.03 -3.23 -9.49
N HIS A 143 -8.37 -2.16 -10.22
CA HIS A 143 -9.75 -1.91 -10.62
C HIS A 143 -10.29 -3.06 -11.48
N ILE A 144 -9.58 -3.52 -12.50
CA ILE A 144 -10.12 -4.57 -13.39
C ILE A 144 -10.21 -5.93 -12.68
N TYR A 145 -9.17 -6.33 -11.93
CA TYR A 145 -9.01 -7.70 -11.44
C TYR A 145 -9.22 -7.88 -9.94
N GLY A 146 -9.39 -6.81 -9.17
CA GLY A 146 -9.62 -6.86 -7.71
C GLY A 146 -8.44 -7.41 -6.90
N LYS A 147 -7.23 -7.47 -7.50
CA LYS A 147 -6.01 -8.01 -6.89
C LYS A 147 -4.79 -7.28 -7.40
N LEU A 148 -3.65 -7.45 -6.71
CA LEU A 148 -2.38 -6.89 -7.17
C LEU A 148 -1.79 -7.69 -8.34
N PRO A 149 -1.04 -7.02 -9.25
CA PRO A 149 -0.19 -7.71 -10.21
C PRO A 149 0.77 -8.70 -9.55
N SER A 150 1.17 -9.76 -10.27
CA SER A 150 2.00 -10.85 -9.73
C SER A 150 3.43 -10.44 -9.32
N ASN A 151 3.85 -9.21 -9.66
CA ASN A 151 5.12 -8.62 -9.25
C ASN A 151 5.10 -7.98 -7.86
N PHE A 152 4.02 -8.07 -7.12
CA PHE A 152 3.95 -7.65 -5.72
C PHE A 152 4.12 -8.83 -4.77
N ILE A 153 4.83 -8.60 -3.67
CA ILE A 153 4.93 -9.51 -2.53
C ILE A 153 4.70 -8.73 -1.23
N THR A 154 4.12 -9.37 -0.24
CA THR A 154 3.89 -8.76 1.08
C THR A 154 5.21 -8.51 1.82
N LYS A 155 5.20 -7.59 2.79
CA LYS A 155 6.35 -7.40 3.70
C LYS A 155 6.73 -8.70 4.40
N LYS A 156 5.74 -9.55 4.74
CA LYS A 156 5.98 -10.86 5.38
C LYS A 156 6.75 -11.80 4.46
N GLU A 157 6.38 -11.88 3.18
CA GLU A 157 7.08 -12.71 2.19
C GLU A 157 8.50 -12.20 1.93
N ALA A 158 8.66 -10.88 1.76
CA ALA A 158 9.98 -10.27 1.62
C ALA A 158 10.88 -10.56 2.84
N LYS A 159 10.34 -10.44 4.07
CA LYS A 159 11.08 -10.76 5.29
C LYS A 159 11.54 -12.22 5.36
N LYS A 160 10.76 -13.16 4.84
CA LYS A 160 11.18 -14.58 4.74
C LYS A 160 12.39 -14.77 3.81
N LEU A 161 12.59 -13.87 2.85
CA LEU A 161 13.74 -13.86 1.96
C LEU A 161 14.95 -13.13 2.57
N GLY A 162 14.85 -12.61 3.79
CA GLY A 162 15.92 -11.87 4.47
C GLY A 162 15.80 -10.35 4.39
N TRP A 163 14.77 -9.82 3.72
CA TRP A 163 14.58 -8.38 3.59
C TRP A 163 14.13 -7.73 4.91
N SER A 164 14.90 -6.76 5.41
CA SER A 164 14.58 -6.00 6.63
C SER A 164 14.19 -4.54 6.36
N GLY A 165 14.33 -4.07 5.12
CA GLY A 165 14.06 -2.69 4.71
C GLY A 165 14.93 -2.27 3.53
N GLY A 166 14.70 -1.06 2.99
CA GLY A 166 15.48 -0.54 1.87
C GLY A 166 15.06 -1.13 0.51
N SER A 167 16.04 -1.42 -0.35
CA SER A 167 15.80 -2.01 -1.67
C SER A 167 15.33 -3.47 -1.54
N LEU A 168 14.39 -3.86 -2.38
CA LEU A 168 13.92 -5.25 -2.45
C LEU A 168 14.69 -6.09 -3.49
N GLU A 169 15.40 -5.43 -4.40
CA GLU A 169 15.97 -6.07 -5.61
C GLU A 169 16.95 -7.20 -5.27
N GLU A 170 17.73 -7.06 -4.19
CA GLU A 170 18.71 -8.06 -3.74
C GLU A 170 18.04 -9.35 -3.23
N TYR A 171 16.80 -9.27 -2.75
CA TYR A 171 16.09 -10.38 -2.11
C TYR A 171 15.02 -10.97 -3.02
N ALA A 172 14.34 -10.12 -3.79
CA ALA A 172 13.30 -10.50 -4.74
C ALA A 172 13.40 -9.63 -6.00
N PRO A 173 14.26 -10.00 -6.97
CA PRO A 173 14.47 -9.24 -8.19
C PRO A 173 13.17 -8.97 -8.96
N GLY A 174 13.00 -7.73 -9.41
CA GLY A 174 11.81 -7.30 -10.16
C GLY A 174 10.51 -7.21 -9.35
N LYS A 175 10.52 -7.45 -8.03
CA LYS A 175 9.34 -7.35 -7.17
C LYS A 175 9.22 -5.99 -6.49
N SER A 176 8.00 -5.69 -6.04
CA SER A 176 7.66 -4.53 -5.22
C SER A 176 6.89 -4.97 -3.96
N ILE A 177 6.90 -4.16 -2.90
CA ILE A 177 6.13 -4.45 -1.68
C ILE A 177 4.66 -4.09 -1.89
N GLY A 178 3.74 -4.96 -1.51
CA GLY A 178 2.32 -4.65 -1.49
C GLY A 178 1.43 -5.81 -1.03
N GLY A 179 0.20 -5.47 -0.68
CA GLY A 179 -0.80 -6.43 -0.19
C GLY A 179 -0.91 -6.48 1.34
N ASP A 180 -0.15 -5.66 2.05
CA ASP A 180 -0.27 -5.54 3.50
C ASP A 180 -1.46 -4.63 3.87
N TYR A 181 -2.07 -4.91 5.03
CA TYR A 181 -3.18 -4.12 5.58
C TYR A 181 -2.76 -2.67 5.85
N PHE A 182 -3.61 -1.71 5.47
CA PHE A 182 -3.46 -0.29 5.74
C PHE A 182 -4.49 0.16 6.79
N GLY A 183 -3.99 0.60 7.95
CA GLY A 183 -4.83 0.83 9.12
C GLY A 183 -5.75 2.05 9.06
N ASN A 184 -5.46 3.04 8.21
CA ASN A 184 -6.19 4.32 8.15
C ASN A 184 -6.37 4.95 9.55
N TYR A 185 -5.29 5.01 10.34
CA TYR A 185 -5.32 5.45 11.73
C TYR A 185 -5.64 6.94 11.86
N GLU A 186 -5.14 7.74 10.91
CA GLU A 186 -5.38 9.16 10.75
C GLU A 186 -6.79 9.46 10.24
N GLY A 187 -7.49 8.45 9.69
CA GLY A 187 -8.88 8.57 9.25
C GLY A 187 -9.08 9.44 8.01
N LEU A 188 -8.04 9.63 7.19
CA LEU A 188 -8.10 10.44 5.97
C LEU A 188 -8.90 9.77 4.83
N LEU A 189 -9.10 8.44 4.90
CA LEU A 189 -9.92 7.70 3.96
C LEU A 189 -11.32 7.37 4.52
N PRO A 190 -12.38 7.31 3.69
CA PRO A 190 -13.74 7.04 4.14
C PRO A 190 -13.86 5.69 4.86
N LYS A 191 -14.58 5.69 5.98
CA LYS A 191 -14.82 4.50 6.80
C LYS A 191 -16.23 3.97 6.56
N LYS A 192 -16.36 2.64 6.43
CA LYS A 192 -17.63 1.92 6.29
C LYS A 192 -17.51 0.58 7.01
N LYS A 193 -18.61 0.08 7.58
CA LYS A 193 -18.60 -1.22 8.27
C LYS A 193 -18.13 -2.34 7.32
N GLY A 194 -17.09 -3.07 7.72
CA GLY A 194 -16.50 -4.14 6.92
C GLY A 194 -15.56 -3.66 5.80
N ARG A 195 -15.33 -2.36 5.66
CA ARG A 195 -14.32 -1.82 4.74
C ARG A 195 -12.94 -1.97 5.35
N GLU A 196 -12.06 -2.59 4.59
CA GLU A 196 -10.65 -2.75 4.91
C GLU A 196 -9.81 -2.20 3.77
N TYR A 197 -8.69 -1.58 4.12
CA TYR A 197 -7.75 -1.04 3.14
C TYR A 197 -6.45 -1.85 3.14
N HIS A 198 -5.83 -1.92 1.98
CA HIS A 198 -4.52 -2.52 1.75
C HIS A 198 -3.65 -1.53 0.97
N GLU A 199 -2.34 -1.67 1.09
CA GLU A 199 -1.38 -0.77 0.42
C GLU A 199 -0.43 -1.51 -0.53
N CYS A 200 0.08 -0.78 -1.53
CA CYS A 200 1.21 -1.23 -2.33
C CYS A 200 2.13 -0.07 -2.76
N ASP A 201 3.41 -0.41 -2.96
CA ASP A 201 4.45 0.51 -3.42
C ASP A 201 4.33 0.83 -4.91
N ILE A 202 4.58 2.09 -5.27
CA ILE A 202 4.57 2.54 -6.67
C ILE A 202 5.95 3.06 -7.07
N ASP A 203 6.35 2.77 -8.31
CA ASP A 203 7.63 3.19 -8.91
C ASP A 203 8.90 2.70 -8.16
N THR A 204 8.83 1.56 -7.45
CA THR A 204 9.93 1.07 -6.60
C THR A 204 10.83 0.01 -7.22
N ARG A 205 10.40 -0.64 -8.30
CA ARG A 205 11.17 -1.70 -8.96
C ARG A 205 12.54 -1.17 -9.42
N GLY A 206 13.62 -1.88 -9.08
CA GLY A 206 14.99 -1.44 -9.36
C GLY A 206 15.46 -0.19 -8.61
N LYS A 207 14.72 0.30 -7.62
CA LYS A 207 15.13 1.47 -6.81
C LYS A 207 15.89 1.03 -5.56
N LYS A 208 16.82 1.89 -5.11
CA LYS A 208 17.61 1.68 -3.87
C LYS A 208 16.77 1.83 -2.60
N LYS A 209 15.62 2.50 -2.68
CA LYS A 209 14.69 2.78 -1.56
C LYS A 209 13.24 2.69 -2.07
N ARG A 210 12.31 2.41 -1.17
CA ARG A 210 10.86 2.30 -1.47
C ARG A 210 10.15 3.62 -1.80
N GLY A 211 10.77 4.77 -1.53
CA GLY A 211 10.16 6.08 -1.76
C GLY A 211 8.85 6.31 -1.00
N ALA A 212 8.14 7.39 -1.36
CA ALA A 212 6.93 7.86 -0.69
C ALA A 212 5.62 7.35 -1.32
N LYS A 213 5.64 7.03 -2.62
CA LYS A 213 4.43 6.79 -3.41
C LYS A 213 3.74 5.47 -3.09
N ARG A 214 2.43 5.48 -2.89
CA ARG A 214 1.61 4.28 -2.65
C ARG A 214 0.26 4.34 -3.35
N ILE A 215 -0.30 3.17 -3.66
CA ILE A 215 -1.74 3.00 -3.84
C ILE A 215 -2.32 2.41 -2.56
N ILE A 216 -3.47 2.94 -2.14
CA ILE A 216 -4.32 2.34 -1.11
C ILE A 216 -5.60 1.84 -1.79
N TYR A 217 -5.95 0.58 -1.60
CA TYR A 217 -7.14 -0.01 -2.22
C TYR A 217 -7.99 -0.73 -1.17
N SER A 218 -9.31 -0.61 -1.29
CA SER A 218 -10.24 -1.27 -0.38
C SER A 218 -10.72 -2.61 -0.91
N ASN A 219 -11.30 -3.40 -0.01
CA ASN A 219 -12.04 -4.62 -0.35
C ASN A 219 -13.41 -4.34 -1.04
N ASP A 220 -13.80 -3.07 -1.16
CA ASP A 220 -15.05 -2.64 -1.79
C ASP A 220 -14.83 -1.60 -2.90
N GLU A 221 -13.73 -1.76 -3.65
CA GLU A 221 -13.41 -1.08 -4.92
C GLU A 221 -12.99 0.39 -4.86
N LEU A 222 -12.72 0.94 -3.67
CA LEU A 222 -12.08 2.25 -3.58
C LEU A 222 -10.59 2.12 -3.84
N ILE A 223 -10.04 3.01 -4.67
CA ILE A 223 -8.61 3.07 -4.97
C ILE A 223 -8.15 4.51 -4.86
N TYR A 224 -7.22 4.75 -3.95
CA TYR A 224 -6.57 6.02 -3.70
C TYR A 224 -5.09 5.94 -4.01
N TYR A 225 -4.49 7.10 -4.29
CA TYR A 225 -3.06 7.26 -4.44
C TYR A 225 -2.54 8.33 -3.48
N THR A 226 -1.36 8.08 -2.89
CA THR A 226 -0.60 9.08 -2.12
C THR A 226 0.77 9.25 -2.76
N PRO A 227 1.16 10.49 -3.15
CA PRO A 227 2.51 10.80 -3.62
C PRO A 227 3.49 11.11 -2.48
N ASP A 228 2.98 11.35 -1.29
CA ASP A 228 3.62 12.12 -0.20
C ASP A 228 3.65 11.33 1.11
N HIS A 229 3.76 10.00 1.03
CA HIS A 229 3.93 9.13 2.20
C HIS A 229 2.77 9.27 3.19
N TYR A 230 1.55 9.13 2.67
CA TYR A 230 0.28 9.10 3.41
C TYR A 230 -0.19 10.45 3.97
N GLU A 231 0.43 11.58 3.58
CA GLU A 231 -0.01 12.93 3.99
C GLU A 231 -1.30 13.36 3.27
N SER A 232 -1.47 13.01 1.99
CA SER A 232 -2.67 13.28 1.22
C SER A 232 -3.06 12.13 0.28
N PHE A 233 -4.34 12.11 -0.12
CA PHE A 233 -4.90 11.06 -0.97
C PHE A 233 -5.70 11.61 -2.14
N GLU A 234 -5.41 11.09 -3.33
CA GLU A 234 -6.16 11.31 -4.57
C GLU A 234 -7.05 10.09 -4.83
N LEU A 235 -8.37 10.29 -4.95
CA LEU A 235 -9.29 9.21 -5.36
C LEU A 235 -9.10 8.92 -6.86
N LEU A 236 -8.72 7.69 -7.20
CA LEU A 236 -8.54 7.23 -8.58
C LEU A 236 -9.77 6.48 -9.10
N TYR A 237 -10.32 5.55 -8.30
CA TYR A 237 -11.47 4.72 -8.66
C TYR A 237 -12.40 4.51 -7.47
N GLY A 238 -13.68 4.28 -7.77
CA GLY A 238 -14.74 4.02 -6.79
C GLY A 238 -15.57 5.26 -6.42
N GLU A 239 -16.56 5.05 -5.55
CA GLU A 239 -17.43 6.10 -5.01
C GLU A 239 -17.42 6.02 -3.47
N PRO A 240 -16.93 7.07 -2.79
CA PRO A 240 -16.54 7.01 -1.39
C PRO A 240 -17.67 6.78 -0.38
#